data_AF-A0AAN8Y1X0-F1
#
_entry.id   AF-A0AAN8Y1X0-F1
#
_cell.length_a   1.000
_cell.length_b   1.000
_cell.length_c   1.000
_cell.angle_alpha   90.00
_cell.angle_beta   90.00
_cell.angle_gamma   90.00
#
_symmetry.space_group_name_H-M   'P 1'
#
loop_
_entity.id
_entity.type
_entity.pdbx_description
1 polymer ?
#
loop_
_entity_poly.entity_id
_entity_poly.type
_entity_poly.pdbx_seq_one_letter_code
_entity_poly.pdbx_strand_id
1 'polypeptide(L)'
;MAFYKGLIGSAATTLTSVDRVIMSIGPVLNHQQRIDLCAPTIDQNIREGLQAIDDDKAPGIDGYSSLFFRKVWPAIHQFLLLAESIKQLTVPLLLGTKEF
;
A
#
# COMPACT_ATOMS: atom_id res chain seq x y z
N MET A 1 -22.60 14.34 6.63
CA MET A 1 -21.25 14.03 7.15
C MET A 1 -21.22 13.52 8.59
N ALA A 2 -22.27 13.68 9.42
CA ALA A 2 -22.26 13.19 10.81
C ALA A 2 -22.41 11.67 10.97
N PHE A 3 -23.14 11.00 10.06
CA PHE A 3 -23.47 9.57 10.17
C PHE A 3 -22.22 8.65 10.22
N TYR A 4 -21.26 8.83 9.30
CA TYR A 4 -20.08 7.97 9.24
C TYR A 4 -19.08 8.20 10.37
N LYS A 5 -19.09 9.36 11.05
CA LYS A 5 -18.18 9.62 12.17
C LYS A 5 -18.39 8.67 13.36
N GLY A 6 -19.61 8.19 13.57
CA GLY A 6 -19.90 7.21 14.62
C GLY A 6 -19.52 5.77 14.26
N LEU A 7 -19.29 5.49 12.97
CA LEU A 7 -18.91 4.17 12.45
C LEU A 7 -17.38 4.02 12.32
N ILE A 8 -16.69 5.12 12.04
CA ILE A 8 -15.23 5.14 11.99
C ILE A 8 -14.74 5.11 13.44
N GLY A 9 -14.24 3.95 13.88
CA GLY A 9 -13.84 3.70 15.26
C GLY A 9 -12.95 4.80 15.84
N SER A 10 -12.98 4.97 17.17
CA SER A 10 -12.13 5.94 17.86
C SER A 10 -10.67 5.52 17.82
N ALA A 11 -9.77 6.50 17.73
CA ALA A 11 -8.34 6.24 17.90
C ALA A 11 -8.08 5.64 19.29
N ALA A 12 -7.36 4.52 19.33
CA ALA A 12 -6.94 3.92 20.60
C ALA A 12 -5.87 4.80 21.24
N THR A 13 -6.04 5.14 22.52
CA THR A 13 -5.04 5.90 23.30
C THR A 13 -3.81 5.08 23.65
N THR A 14 -3.95 3.75 23.64
CA THR A 14 -2.89 2.78 23.93
C THR A 14 -3.07 1.57 23.03
N LEU A 15 -2.03 1.20 22.29
CA LEU A 15 -1.98 -0.03 21.50
C LEU A 15 -1.27 -1.11 22.30
N THR A 16 -1.96 -2.20 22.59
CA THR A 16 -1.35 -3.37 23.24
C THR A 16 -0.34 -4.02 22.30
N SER A 17 0.81 -4.46 22.82
CA SER A 17 1.81 -5.16 22.00
C SER A 17 1.22 -6.42 21.38
N VAL A 18 1.59 -6.70 20.13
CA VAL A 18 1.13 -7.91 19.44
C VAL A 18 1.78 -9.14 20.07
N ASP A 19 0.97 -10.18 20.33
CA ASP A 19 1.46 -11.46 20.81
C ASP A 19 2.10 -12.24 19.65
N ARG A 20 3.43 -12.34 19.67
CA ARG A 20 4.20 -13.04 18.63
C ARG A 20 3.93 -14.54 18.60
N VAL A 21 3.59 -15.14 19.74
CA VAL A 21 3.26 -16.57 19.80
C VAL A 21 1.97 -16.80 19.02
N ILE A 22 0.95 -15.97 19.24
CA ILE A 22 -0.30 -16.05 18.49
C ILE A 22 -0.08 -15.78 17.00
N MET A 23 0.72 -14.78 16.63
CA MET A 23 1.04 -14.52 15.22
C MET A 23 1.70 -15.72 14.54
N SER A 24 2.56 -16.45 15.24
CA SER A 24 3.32 -17.58 14.67
C SER A 24 2.45 -18.82 14.37
N ILE A 25 1.25 -18.90 14.94
CA ILE A 25 0.29 -19.99 14.69
C ILE A 25 -0.40 -19.80 13.33
N GLY A 26 -0.44 -18.58 12.80
CA GLY A 26 -1.04 -18.27 11.51
C GLY A 26 -0.12 -18.59 10.32
N PRO A 27 -0.63 -18.50 9.08
CA PRO A 27 0.20 -18.60 7.88
C PRO A 27 1.32 -17.55 7.89
N VAL A 28 2.55 -17.99 7.67
CA VAL A 28 3.72 -17.13 7.56
C VAL A 28 4.26 -17.18 6.13
N LEU A 29 4.73 -16.03 5.65
CA LEU A 29 5.33 -15.91 4.32
C LEU A 29 6.59 -16.80 4.21
N ASN A 30 6.64 -17.59 3.15
CA ASN A 30 7.85 -18.33 2.79
C ASN A 30 8.96 -17.37 2.31
N HIS A 31 10.17 -17.88 2.17
CA HIS A 31 11.32 -17.05 1.80
C HIS A 31 11.13 -16.30 0.47
N GLN A 32 10.59 -16.98 -0.54
CA GLN A 32 10.36 -16.39 -1.86
C GLN A 32 9.32 -15.27 -1.79
N GLN A 33 8.20 -15.50 -1.10
CA GLN A 33 7.15 -14.49 -0.92
C GLN A 33 7.68 -13.23 -0.22
N ARG A 34 8.62 -13.37 0.72
CA ARG A 34 9.27 -12.22 1.35
C ARG A 34 10.14 -11.45 0.36
N ILE A 35 10.88 -12.15 -0.50
CA ILE A 35 11.68 -11.52 -1.55
C ILE A 35 10.77 -10.78 -2.54
N ASP A 36 9.68 -11.42 -2.97
CA ASP A 36 8.74 -10.86 -3.93
C ASP A 36 8.05 -9.59 -3.38
N LEU A 37 7.73 -9.56 -2.08
CA LEU A 37 7.20 -8.38 -1.41
C LEU A 37 8.20 -7.21 -1.33
N CYS A 38 9.50 -7.51 -1.30
CA CYS A 38 10.58 -6.53 -1.32
C CYS A 38 11.04 -6.19 -2.75
N ALA A 39 10.43 -6.77 -3.78
CA ALA A 39 10.83 -6.54 -5.15
C ALA A 39 10.56 -5.07 -5.56
N PRO A 40 11.40 -4.48 -6.44
CA PRO A 40 11.16 -3.14 -6.94
C PRO A 40 9.78 -3.00 -7.57
N THR A 41 9.10 -1.90 -7.26
CA THR A 41 7.84 -1.57 -7.92
C THR A 41 8.14 -1.11 -9.35
N ILE A 42 7.62 -1.83 -10.34
CA ILE A 42 7.77 -1.52 -11.76
C ILE A 42 6.41 -1.13 -12.37
N ASP A 43 6.45 -0.37 -13.47
CA ASP A 43 5.24 0.10 -14.20
C ASP A 43 4.24 -1.03 -14.46
N GLN A 44 4.76 -2.17 -14.93
CA GLN A 44 3.95 -3.32 -15.29
C GLN A 44 3.15 -3.86 -14.10
N ASN A 45 3.76 -4.00 -12.93
CA ASN A 45 3.09 -4.50 -11.73
C ASN A 45 1.96 -3.57 -11.29
N ILE A 46 2.18 -2.25 -11.38
CA ILE A 46 1.13 -1.27 -11.04
C ILE A 46 -0.01 -1.36 -12.05
N ARG A 47 0.31 -1.44 -13.34
CA ARG A 47 -0.68 -1.53 -14.41
C ARG A 47 -1.51 -2.81 -14.30
N GLU A 48 -0.89 -3.96 -14.06
CA GLU A 48 -1.58 -5.24 -13.85
C GLU A 48 -2.48 -5.19 -12.63
N GLY A 49 -1.97 -4.68 -11.50
CA GLY A 49 -2.77 -4.48 -10.30
C GLY A 49 -3.98 -3.58 -10.54
N LEU A 50 -3.80 -2.51 -11.33
CA LEU A 50 -4.87 -1.59 -11.66
C LEU A 50 -5.91 -2.22 -12.62
N GLN A 51 -5.48 -3.08 -13.54
CA GLN A 51 -6.36 -3.84 -14.43
C GLN A 51 -7.15 -4.92 -13.71
N ALA A 52 -6.59 -5.50 -12.63
CA ALA A 52 -7.26 -6.51 -11.83
C ALA A 52 -8.41 -5.97 -10.96
N ILE A 53 -8.52 -4.65 -10.80
CA ILE A 53 -9.61 -4.02 -10.04
C ILE A 53 -10.82 -3.80 -10.97
N ASP A 54 -11.94 -4.43 -10.63
CA ASP A 54 -13.20 -4.26 -11.35
C ASP A 54 -13.70 -2.80 -11.35
N ASP A 55 -14.44 -2.45 -12.40
CA ASP A 55 -14.97 -1.10 -12.63
C ASP A 55 -16.10 -0.75 -11.68
N ASP A 56 -16.81 -1.79 -11.22
CA ASP A 56 -17.95 -1.68 -10.31
C ASP A 56 -17.52 -1.50 -8.84
N LYS A 57 -16.21 -1.41 -8.58
CA LYS A 57 -15.71 -1.07 -7.25
C LYS A 57 -16.01 0.40 -6.94
N ALA A 58 -16.60 0.62 -5.77
CA ALA A 58 -16.86 1.97 -5.27
C ALA A 58 -15.56 2.79 -5.16
N PRO A 59 -15.60 4.11 -5.46
CA PRO A 59 -14.44 4.97 -5.31
C PRO A 59 -14.00 5.07 -3.85
N GLY A 60 -12.72 5.40 -3.66
CA GLY A 60 -12.15 5.66 -2.34
C GLY A 60 -12.65 6.97 -1.72
N ILE A 61 -12.05 7.36 -0.59
CA ILE A 61 -12.33 8.66 0.06
C ILE A 61 -11.95 9.86 -0.83
N ASP A 62 -11.11 9.63 -1.84
CA ASP A 62 -10.70 10.60 -2.86
C ASP A 62 -11.76 10.79 -3.97
N GLY A 63 -12.77 9.92 -4.05
CA GLY A 63 -13.86 10.01 -5.02
C GLY A 63 -13.53 9.49 -6.43
N TYR A 64 -12.35 8.91 -6.65
CA TYR A 64 -11.94 8.39 -7.96
C TYR A 64 -12.06 6.86 -8.03
N SER A 65 -12.53 6.34 -9.17
CA SER A 65 -12.65 4.90 -9.41
C SER A 65 -11.39 4.30 -10.03
N SER A 66 -11.28 2.97 -10.00
CA SER A 66 -10.25 2.21 -10.73
C SER A 66 -10.23 2.57 -12.22
N LEU A 67 -11.42 2.68 -12.83
CA LEU A 67 -11.57 3.07 -14.24
C LEU A 67 -10.97 4.45 -14.53
N PHE A 68 -11.13 5.42 -13.63
CA PHE A 68 -10.49 6.73 -13.79
C PHE A 68 -8.97 6.57 -13.86
N PHE A 69 -8.37 5.89 -12.88
CA PHE A 69 -6.93 5.70 -12.82
C PHE A 69 -6.39 4.94 -14.03
N ARG A 70 -7.10 3.93 -14.56
CA ARG A 70 -6.68 3.24 -15.79
C ARG A 70 -6.67 4.17 -17.00
N LYS A 71 -7.62 5.10 -17.09
CA LYS A 71 -7.67 6.08 -18.18
C LYS A 71 -6.58 7.13 -18.08
N VAL A 72 -6.24 7.59 -16.87
CA VAL A 72 -5.21 8.61 -16.67
C VAL A 72 -3.80 8.04 -16.53
N TRP A 73 -3.63 6.72 -16.44
CA TRP A 73 -2.34 6.04 -16.28
C TRP A 73 -1.22 6.58 -17.18
N PRO A 74 -1.43 6.78 -18.50
CA PRO A 74 -0.37 7.29 -19.39
C PRO A 74 0.17 8.65 -18.96
N ALA A 75 -0.63 9.48 -18.29
CA ALA A 75 -0.24 10.81 -17.84
C ALA A 75 0.43 10.81 -16.46
N ILE A 76 0.08 9.87 -15.57
CA ILE A 76 0.51 9.90 -14.16
C ILE A 76 1.61 8.90 -13.82
N HIS A 77 1.81 7.84 -14.62
CA HIS A 77 2.69 6.72 -14.22
C HIS A 77 4.13 7.17 -13.94
N GLN A 78 4.68 8.06 -14.78
CA GLN A 78 6.07 8.51 -14.66
C GLN A 78 6.31 9.28 -13.35
N PHE A 79 5.36 10.10 -12.93
CA PHE A 79 5.43 10.82 -11.66
C PHE A 79 5.38 9.87 -10.47
N LEU A 80 4.57 8.80 -10.54
CA LEU A 80 4.46 7.79 -9.49
C LEU A 80 5.76 6.98 -9.34
N LEU A 81 6.35 6.52 -10.45
CA LEU A 81 7.62 5.78 -10.43
C LEU A 81 8.78 6.63 -9.92
N LEU A 82 8.81 7.92 -10.27
CA LEU A 82 9.80 8.85 -9.76
C LEU A 82 9.64 9.06 -8.26
N ALA A 83 8.41 9.26 -7.78
CA ALA A 83 8.13 9.42 -6.36
C ALA A 83 8.56 8.18 -5.56
N GLU A 84 8.32 6.98 -6.10
CA GLU A 84 8.76 5.74 -5.48
C GLU A 84 10.29 5.63 -5.43
N SER A 85 10.97 5.96 -6.53
CA SER A 85 12.44 6.01 -6.57
C SER A 85 13.03 6.98 -5.53
N ILE A 86 12.40 8.14 -5.34
CA ILE A 86 12.81 9.13 -4.34
C ILE A 86 12.60 8.59 -2.92
N LYS A 87 11.48 7.91 -2.63
CA LYS A 87 11.24 7.30 -1.30
C LYS A 87 12.32 6.27 -0.97
N GLN A 88 12.64 5.39 -1.91
CA GLN A 88 13.68 4.37 -1.72
C GLN A 88 15.07 4.98 -1.44
N LEU A 89 15.37 6.15 -2.00
CA LEU A 89 16.61 6.89 -1.72
C LEU A 89 16.56 7.66 -0.39
N THR A 90 15.41 8.24 -0.04
CA THR A 90 15.27 9.18 1.09
C THR A 90 15.05 8.48 2.43
N VAL A 91 14.34 7.34 2.43
CA VAL A 91 14.03 6.57 3.64
C VAL A 91 15.31 6.10 4.36
N PRO A 92 16.33 5.52 3.69
CA PRO A 92 17.59 5.16 4.32
C PRO A 92 18.41 6.37 4.80
N LEU A 93 18.34 7.50 4.07
CA LEU A 93 19.09 8.71 4.39
C LEU A 93 18.57 9.43 5.64
N LEU A 94 17.25 9.39 5.87
CA LEU A 94 16.60 10.07 7.00
C LEU A 94 16.54 9.22 8.27
N LEU A 95 16.42 7.89 8.16
CA LEU A 95 16.30 6.99 9.31
C LEU A 95 17.62 6.39 9.77
N GLY A 96 18.70 6.57 9.00
CA GLY A 96 19.94 5.84 9.17
C GLY A 96 19.73 4.35 8.83
N THR A 97 20.77 3.70 8.34
CA THR A 97 20.76 2.26 8.03
C THR A 97 20.58 1.44 9.31
N LYS A 98 19.34 1.30 9.77
CA LYS A 98 18.96 0.20 10.65
C LYS A 98 18.44 -0.89 9.74
N GLU A 99 19.38 -1.74 9.35
CA GLU A 99 19.16 -3.09 8.85
C GLU A 99 17.94 -3.72 9.55
N PHE A 100 17.00 -4.22 8.74
CA PHE A 100 15.88 -5.03 9.21
C PHE A 100 16.36 -6.41 9.68
#